data_AF-A0A924XBB1-F1
#
_entry.id   AF-A0A924XBB1-F1
#
_cell.length_a   1.000
_cell.length_b   1.000
_cell.length_c   1.000
_cell.angle_alpha   90.00
_cell.angle_beta   90.00
_cell.angle_gamma   90.00
#
_symmetry.space_group_name_H-M   'P 1'
#
loop_
_entity.id
_entity.type
_entity.pdbx_description
1 polymer ?
#
loop_
_entity_poly.entity_id
_entity_poly.type
_entity_poly.pdbx_seq_one_letter_code
_entity_poly.pdbx_strand_id
1 'polypeptide(L)'
;TVMALWNKLKEELDSAGKMAQGALDEGKVRLDSFRTRQLADKAAEALGYAVYRARAAGRELETETYSRLSSTLALHEIEATRLESQLSDMLSTRKSGRGGAGASDSAGTSGGTSTASGGDATPPV
;
A
#
# COMPACT_ATOMS: atom_id res chain seq x y z
N THR A 1 -23.98 -36.86 7.46
CA THR A 1 -23.25 -35.92 8.35
C THR A 1 -21.74 -35.94 8.10
N VAL A 2 -21.08 -37.10 8.03
CA VAL A 2 -19.62 -37.19 7.73
C VAL A 2 -19.22 -36.55 6.38
N MET A 3 -19.98 -36.80 5.32
CA MET A 3 -19.73 -36.20 3.98
C MET A 3 -19.87 -34.68 3.96
N ALA A 4 -20.81 -34.11 4.73
CA ALA A 4 -21.02 -32.67 4.78
C ALA A 4 -19.85 -31.95 5.49
N LEU A 5 -19.31 -32.58 6.54
CA LEU A 5 -18.14 -32.05 7.25
C LEU A 5 -16.88 -32.09 6.38
N TRP A 6 -16.70 -33.17 5.62
CA TRP A 6 -15.58 -33.29 4.67
C TRP A 6 -15.64 -32.26 3.54
N ASN A 7 -16.84 -32.00 2.99
CA ASN A 7 -17.03 -31.00 1.95
C ASN A 7 -16.71 -29.58 2.46
N LYS A 8 -17.16 -29.24 3.67
CA LYS A 8 -16.87 -27.93 4.28
C LYS A 8 -15.38 -27.74 4.56
N LEU A 9 -14.69 -28.79 5.05
CA LEU A 9 -13.23 -28.75 5.23
C LEU A 9 -12.50 -28.51 3.89
N LYS A 10 -12.95 -29.15 2.82
CA LYS A 10 -12.37 -28.97 1.48
C LYS A 10 -12.58 -27.56 0.95
N GLU A 11 -13.78 -26.99 1.16
CA GLU A 11 -14.08 -25.60 0.79
C GLU A 11 -13.23 -24.60 1.58
N GLU A 12 -13.08 -24.82 2.89
CA GLU A 12 -12.25 -23.96 3.75
C GLU A 12 -10.76 -24.05 3.37
N LEU A 13 -10.26 -25.25 3.02
CA LEU A 13 -8.88 -25.43 2.58
C LEU A 13 -8.62 -24.79 1.20
N ASP A 14 -9.54 -24.93 0.25
CA ASP A 14 -9.43 -24.30 -1.07
C ASP A 14 -9.49 -22.78 -0.97
N SER A 15 -10.38 -22.26 -0.10
CA SER A 15 -10.47 -20.83 0.21
C SER A 15 -9.18 -20.30 0.87
N ALA A 16 -8.66 -21.03 1.87
CA ALA A 16 -7.40 -20.68 2.53
C ALA A 16 -6.22 -20.72 1.57
N GLY A 17 -6.17 -21.70 0.66
CA GLY A 17 -5.14 -21.82 -0.37
C GLY A 17 -5.12 -20.63 -1.33
N LYS A 18 -6.29 -20.21 -1.82
CA LYS A 18 -6.43 -19.02 -2.67
C LYS A 18 -6.01 -17.74 -1.95
N MET A 19 -6.40 -17.60 -0.68
CA MET A 19 -5.99 -16.45 0.14
C MET A 19 -4.48 -16.42 0.39
N ALA A 20 -3.87 -17.57 0.61
CA ALA A 20 -2.42 -17.68 0.80
C ALA A 20 -1.65 -17.31 -0.47
N GLN A 21 -2.10 -17.77 -1.64
CA GLN A 21 -1.50 -17.40 -2.93
C GLN A 21 -1.59 -15.89 -3.18
N GLY A 22 -2.77 -15.28 -3.00
CA GLY A 22 -2.93 -13.84 -3.14
C GLY A 22 -2.07 -13.02 -2.17
N ALA A 23 -1.84 -13.52 -0.94
CA ALA A 23 -0.95 -12.88 0.02
C ALA A 23 0.54 -12.99 -0.38
N LEU A 24 0.96 -14.11 -0.95
CA LEU A 24 2.33 -14.30 -1.45
C LEU A 24 2.62 -13.40 -2.65
N ASP A 25 1.69 -13.32 -3.61
CA ASP A 25 1.83 -12.46 -4.78
C ASP A 25 1.90 -10.98 -4.38
N GLU A 26 1.05 -10.55 -3.44
CA GLU A 26 1.13 -9.20 -2.87
C GLU A 26 2.44 -8.95 -2.13
N GLY A 27 2.91 -9.93 -1.35
CA GLY A 27 4.20 -9.85 -0.65
C GLY A 27 5.36 -9.64 -1.61
N LYS A 28 5.35 -10.32 -2.77
CA LYS A 28 6.34 -10.15 -3.82
C LYS A 28 6.29 -8.75 -4.42
N VAL A 29 5.10 -8.28 -4.82
CA VAL A 29 4.94 -6.93 -5.40
C VAL A 29 5.36 -5.84 -4.42
N ARG A 30 5.04 -5.97 -3.12
CA ARG A 30 5.50 -5.05 -2.08
C ARG A 30 7.01 -5.00 -1.93
N LEU A 31 7.65 -6.18 -1.96
CA LEU A 31 9.09 -6.27 -1.83
C LEU A 31 9.78 -5.65 -3.05
N ASP A 32 9.27 -5.94 -4.23
CA ASP A 32 9.83 -5.44 -5.49
C ASP A 32 9.61 -3.91 -5.60
N SER A 33 8.45 -3.38 -5.20
CA SER A 33 8.21 -1.93 -5.17
C SER A 33 9.19 -1.22 -4.25
N PHE A 34 9.42 -1.76 -3.05
CA PHE A 34 10.36 -1.20 -2.08
C PHE A 34 11.81 -1.25 -2.58
N ARG A 35 12.22 -2.37 -3.19
CA ARG A 35 13.57 -2.51 -3.76
C ARG A 35 13.81 -1.54 -4.91
N THR A 36 12.87 -1.43 -5.83
CA THR A 36 12.98 -0.51 -6.97
C THR A 36 13.00 0.94 -6.49
N ARG A 37 12.23 1.28 -5.45
CA ARG A 37 12.30 2.61 -4.85
C ARG A 37 13.67 2.94 -4.28
N GLN A 38 14.29 2.00 -3.56
CA GLN A 38 15.67 2.19 -3.08
C GLN A 38 16.68 2.36 -4.22
N LEU A 39 16.48 1.70 -5.37
CA LEU A 39 17.33 1.88 -6.53
C LEU A 39 17.16 3.28 -7.14
N ALA A 40 15.93 3.78 -7.22
CA ALA A 40 15.66 5.16 -7.63
C ALA A 40 16.34 6.15 -6.68
N ASP A 41 16.17 5.98 -5.36
CA ASP A 41 16.76 6.88 -4.36
C ASP A 41 18.30 6.88 -4.43
N LYS A 42 18.93 5.71 -4.61
CA LYS A 42 20.39 5.61 -4.82
C LYS A 42 20.86 6.27 -6.11
N ALA A 43 20.10 6.14 -7.20
CA ALA A 43 20.42 6.80 -8.47
C ALA A 43 20.29 8.33 -8.33
N ALA A 44 19.28 8.80 -7.61
CA ALA A 44 19.08 10.22 -7.30
C ALA A 44 20.23 10.78 -6.44
N GLU A 45 20.64 10.05 -5.40
CA GLU A 45 21.79 10.41 -4.56
C GLU A 45 23.08 10.51 -5.40
N ALA A 46 23.34 9.51 -6.26
CA ALA A 46 24.51 9.49 -7.13
C ALA A 46 24.52 10.68 -8.11
N LEU A 47 23.38 10.99 -8.74
CA LEU A 47 23.24 12.14 -9.63
C LEU A 47 23.43 13.46 -8.87
N GLY A 48 22.78 13.61 -7.71
CA GLY A 48 22.89 14.79 -6.87
C GLY A 48 24.32 15.04 -6.40
N TYR A 49 25.01 13.99 -5.95
CA TYR A 49 26.41 14.08 -5.54
C TYR A 49 27.35 14.44 -6.71
N ALA A 50 27.11 13.86 -7.89
CA ALA A 50 27.90 14.18 -9.08
C ALA A 50 27.77 15.65 -9.49
N VAL A 51 26.53 16.19 -9.49
CA VAL A 51 26.26 17.60 -9.78
C VAL A 51 26.87 18.50 -8.72
N TYR A 52 26.71 18.18 -7.44
CA TYR A 52 27.31 18.93 -6.33
C TYR A 52 28.83 19.00 -6.47
N ARG A 53 29.49 17.86 -6.68
CA ARG A 53 30.94 17.78 -6.83
C ARG A 53 31.44 18.58 -8.04
N ALA A 54 30.74 18.52 -9.16
CA ALA A 54 31.11 19.32 -10.34
C ALA A 54 31.06 20.81 -10.02
N ARG A 55 29.94 21.27 -9.45
CA ARG A 55 29.76 22.69 -9.06
C ARG A 55 30.78 23.15 -8.02
N ALA A 56 31.10 22.31 -7.04
CA ALA A 56 32.12 22.60 -6.03
C ALA A 56 33.52 22.78 -6.64
N ALA A 57 33.80 22.12 -7.76
CA ALA A 57 35.03 22.28 -8.53
C ALA A 57 34.96 23.42 -9.57
N GLY A 58 33.90 24.24 -9.58
CA GLY A 58 33.70 25.34 -10.52
C GLY A 58 33.47 24.89 -11.96
N ARG A 59 33.05 23.64 -12.17
CA ARG A 59 32.79 23.07 -13.50
C ARG A 59 31.36 22.53 -13.58
N GLU A 60 30.89 22.33 -14.80
CA GLU A 60 29.62 21.65 -15.03
C GLU A 60 29.80 20.13 -15.09
N LEU A 61 28.74 19.39 -14.77
CA LEU A 61 28.77 17.94 -14.91
C LEU A 61 28.78 17.59 -16.41
N GLU A 62 29.64 16.66 -16.80
CA GLU A 62 29.72 16.18 -18.17
C GLU A 62 28.38 15.64 -18.66
N THR A 63 27.96 16.07 -19.85
CA THR A 63 26.64 15.76 -20.43
C THR A 63 26.39 14.26 -20.56
N GLU A 64 27.39 13.48 -20.95
CA GLU A 64 27.28 12.02 -21.06
C GLU A 64 27.05 11.38 -19.68
N THR A 65 27.80 11.81 -18.67
CA THR A 65 27.65 11.34 -17.29
C THR A 65 26.26 11.69 -16.75
N TYR A 66 25.80 12.92 -16.98
CA TYR A 66 24.45 13.36 -16.60
C TYR A 66 23.37 12.53 -17.29
N SER A 67 23.47 12.34 -18.62
CA SER A 67 22.51 11.57 -19.41
C SER A 67 22.37 10.14 -18.92
N ARG A 68 23.49 9.47 -18.64
CA ARG A 68 23.48 8.10 -18.11
C ARG A 68 22.82 8.02 -16.74
N LEU A 69 23.21 8.87 -15.80
CA LEU A 69 22.68 8.84 -14.42
C LEU A 69 21.19 9.21 -14.37
N SER A 70 20.78 10.23 -15.13
CA SER A 70 19.38 10.63 -15.24
C SER A 70 18.51 9.56 -15.91
N SER A 71 19.03 8.88 -16.94
CA SER A 71 18.33 7.75 -17.58
C SER A 71 18.14 6.57 -16.62
N THR A 72 19.16 6.24 -15.82
CA THR A 72 19.05 5.19 -14.79
C THR A 72 18.02 5.56 -13.71
N LEU A 73 18.03 6.82 -13.24
CA LEU A 73 17.03 7.30 -12.30
C LEU A 73 15.61 7.18 -12.88
N ALA A 74 15.40 7.68 -14.10
CA ALA A 74 14.10 7.65 -14.77
C ALA A 74 13.57 6.22 -14.95
N LEU A 75 14.43 5.26 -15.31
CA LEU A 75 14.06 3.85 -15.41
C LEU A 75 13.53 3.29 -14.09
N HIS A 76 14.23 3.57 -12.97
CA HIS A 76 13.80 3.09 -11.66
C HIS A 76 12.53 3.80 -11.16
N GLU A 77 12.36 5.09 -11.45
CA GLU A 77 11.13 5.82 -11.10
C GLU A 77 9.90 5.29 -11.84
N ILE A 78 10.02 5.02 -13.14
CA ILE A 78 8.93 4.43 -13.94
C ILE A 78 8.54 3.07 -13.37
N GLU A 79 9.53 2.20 -13.10
CA GLU A 79 9.26 0.85 -12.61
C GLU A 79 8.71 0.86 -11.17
N ALA A 80 9.20 1.75 -10.31
CA ALA A 80 8.65 1.93 -8.97
C ALA A 80 7.19 2.35 -9.03
N THR A 81 6.87 3.35 -9.86
CA THR A 81 5.49 3.84 -10.05
C THR A 81 4.57 2.75 -10.57
N ARG A 82 5.06 1.93 -11.51
CA ARG A 82 4.32 0.78 -12.06
C ARG A 82 3.98 -0.25 -10.97
N LEU A 83 4.96 -0.64 -10.15
CA LEU A 83 4.78 -1.61 -9.07
C LEU A 83 3.89 -1.05 -7.95
N GLU A 84 4.03 0.24 -7.62
CA GLU A 84 3.19 0.94 -6.65
C GLU A 84 1.72 0.98 -7.12
N SER A 85 1.46 1.25 -8.40
CA SER A 85 0.12 1.19 -8.98
C SER A 85 -0.46 -0.22 -8.90
N GLN A 86 0.32 -1.24 -9.30
CA GLN A 86 -0.10 -2.64 -9.23
C GLN A 86 -0.46 -3.04 -7.79
N LEU A 87 0.34 -2.61 -6.81
CA LEU A 87 0.06 -2.86 -5.40
C LEU A 87 -1.25 -2.18 -4.96
N SER A 88 -1.49 -0.94 -5.38
CA SER A 88 -2.72 -0.21 -5.08
C SER A 88 -3.98 -0.91 -5.63
N ASP A 89 -3.90 -1.44 -6.85
CA ASP A 89 -4.99 -2.18 -7.48
C ASP A 89 -5.30 -3.50 -6.75
N MET A 90 -4.25 -4.23 -6.34
CA MET A 90 -4.39 -5.46 -5.54
C MET A 90 -5.03 -5.18 -4.18
N LEU A 91 -4.60 -4.11 -3.50
CA LEU A 91 -5.16 -3.67 -2.23
C LEU A 91 -6.63 -3.26 -2.35
N SER A 92 -6.97 -2.55 -3.43
CA SER A 92 -8.34 -2.10 -3.72
C SER A 92 -9.27 -3.28 -4.00
N THR A 93 -8.80 -4.26 -4.77
CA THR A 93 -9.54 -5.50 -5.07
C THR A 93 -9.80 -6.33 -3.82
N ARG A 94 -8.83 -6.41 -2.91
CA ARG A 94 -9.00 -7.09 -1.61
C ARG A 94 -10.00 -6.36 -0.71
N LYS A 95 -9.96 -5.02 -0.70
CA LYS A 95 -10.88 -4.19 0.08
C LYS A 95 -12.32 -4.32 -0.40
N SER A 96 -12.55 -4.37 -1.72
CA SER A 96 -13.89 -4.58 -2.27
C SER A 96 -14.41 -6.01 -2.02
N GLY A 97 -13.55 -7.03 -2.14
CA GLY A 97 -13.92 -8.42 -1.81
C GLY A 97 -14.26 -8.67 -0.33
N ARG A 98 -13.64 -7.92 0.59
CA ARG A 98 -13.93 -7.97 2.04
C ARG A 98 -15.25 -7.27 2.42
N GLY A 99 -15.72 -6.32 1.61
CA GLY A 99 -16.93 -5.53 1.88
C GLY A 99 -18.26 -6.26 1.64
N GLY A 100 -18.25 -7.39 0.91
CA GLY A 100 -19.47 -8.14 0.58
C GLY A 100 -19.94 -9.16 1.62
N ALA A 101 -19.12 -9.50 2.62
CA ALA A 101 -19.42 -10.58 3.57
C ALA A 101 -19.73 -10.10 5.01
N GLY A 102 -19.84 -8.79 5.24
CA GLY A 102 -20.03 -8.21 6.59
C GLY A 102 -21.20 -7.24 6.74
N ALA A 103 -22.04 -7.07 5.71
CA ALA A 103 -23.19 -6.15 5.74
C ALA A 103 -24.52 -6.90 5.94
N SER A 104 -24.58 -7.77 6.94
CA SER A 104 -25.83 -8.38 7.38
C SER A 104 -25.73 -8.86 8.83
N ASP A 105 -25.30 -7.99 9.74
CA ASP A 105 -25.65 -8.07 11.17
C ASP A 105 -25.28 -6.77 11.89
N SER A 106 -26.21 -5.80 11.86
CA SER A 106 -26.40 -4.83 12.93
C SER A 106 -27.76 -4.15 12.75
N ALA A 107 -28.81 -4.96 12.65
CA ALA A 107 -30.18 -4.51 12.89
C ALA A 107 -30.56 -4.90 14.32
N GLY A 108 -30.73 -3.88 15.17
CA GLY A 108 -31.49 -3.99 16.43
C GLY A 108 -30.66 -4.08 17.71
N THR A 109 -30.53 -2.96 18.42
CA THR A 109 -31.15 -2.82 19.75
C THR A 109 -31.25 -1.34 20.07
N SER A 110 -32.46 -0.84 19.92
CA SER A 110 -33.00 0.34 20.58
C SER A 110 -32.96 0.14 22.10
N GLY A 111 -32.12 0.92 22.78
CA GLY A 111 -32.11 1.05 24.23
C GLY A 111 -32.27 2.51 24.61
N GLY A 112 -33.47 3.04 24.41
CA GLY A 112 -33.86 4.32 25.01
C GLY A 112 -34.20 4.11 26.47
N THR A 113 -33.49 4.80 27.36
CA THR A 113 -34.00 5.14 28.68
C THR A 113 -33.56 6.55 29.03
N SER A 114 -34.53 7.45 29.01
CA SER A 114 -34.46 8.82 29.49
C SER A 114 -34.55 8.85 31.02
N THR A 115 -33.68 9.64 31.67
CA THR A 115 -33.94 10.45 32.89
C THR A 115 -32.60 11.04 33.35
N ALA A 116 -32.44 12.24 33.90
CA ALA A 116 -33.10 13.53 33.85
C ALA A 116 -32.17 14.50 34.63
N SER A 117 -32.26 15.80 34.32
CA SER A 117 -32.12 16.92 35.27
C SER A 117 -30.73 17.38 35.73
N GLY A 118 -30.35 18.58 35.26
CA GLY A 118 -30.06 19.71 36.17
C GLY A 118 -28.68 20.38 36.10
N GLY A 119 -28.66 21.67 35.73
CA GLY A 119 -27.61 22.63 36.10
C GLY A 119 -26.90 23.30 34.91
N ASP A 120 -27.44 24.37 34.33
CA ASP A 120 -27.12 25.79 34.66
C ASP A 120 -25.84 26.28 33.92
N ALA A 121 -25.97 26.88 32.73
CA ALA A 121 -25.79 28.33 32.47
C ALA A 121 -24.46 28.89 33.04
N THR A 122 -23.50 29.47 32.31
CA THR A 122 -23.53 30.49 31.25
C THR A 122 -22.07 30.76 30.79
N PRO A 123 -21.77 31.07 29.51
CA PRO A 123 -20.64 31.94 29.10
C PRO A 123 -21.20 33.32 28.65
N PRO A 124 -20.47 34.33 28.14
CA PRO A 124 -19.01 34.59 28.05
C PRO A 124 -18.59 36.01 28.52
N VAL A 125 -17.28 36.28 28.70
CA VAL A 125 -16.47 37.32 27.98
C VAL A 125 -14.99 36.98 28.12
#